data_AF-A0A920AAN8-F1
#
_entry.id   AF-A0A920AAN8-F1
#
_cell.length_a   1.000
_cell.length_b   1.000
_cell.length_c   1.000
_cell.angle_alpha   90.00
_cell.angle_beta   90.00
_cell.angle_gamma   90.00
#
_symmetry.space_group_name_H-M   'P 1'
#
loop_
_entity.id
_entity.type
_entity.pdbx_description
1 polymer ?
#
loop_
_entity_poly.entity_id
_entity_poly.type
_entity_poly.pdbx_seq_one_letter_code
_entity_poly.pdbx_strand_id
1 'polypeptide(L)'
;MLLCLTDSEEVNLLASIVAKSKFNVGKVVCRLIGSDYEKISQDIASGVDYFINPENLITEEIKELLHHPGSLEILDFVDNRLKLVSVYAKESGLLVGKQIRELRDHLPDYETRIPAIYRDEE
;
A
#
# COMPACT_ATOMS: atom_id res chain seq x y z
N MET A 1 -18.18 -6.18 -10.62
CA MET A 1 -17.12 -5.23 -10.20
C MET A 1 -16.46 -4.71 -11.46
N LEU A 2 -16.08 -3.43 -11.52
CA LEU A 2 -15.37 -2.81 -12.65
C LEU A 2 -14.11 -2.09 -12.15
N LEU A 3 -13.02 -2.19 -12.91
CA LEU A 3 -11.78 -1.47 -12.69
C LEU A 3 -11.56 -0.49 -13.86
N CYS A 4 -11.59 0.81 -13.58
CA CYS A 4 -11.34 1.85 -14.55
C CYS A 4 -9.90 2.37 -14.40
N LEU A 5 -8.96 1.72 -15.08
CA LEU A 5 -7.52 1.92 -14.93
C LEU A 5 -6.83 2.30 -16.25
N THR A 6 -7.55 3.01 -17.13
CA THR A 6 -6.96 3.55 -18.36
C THR A 6 -6.06 4.75 -18.04
N ASP A 7 -5.30 5.21 -19.04
CA ASP A 7 -4.39 6.34 -18.89
C ASP A 7 -5.07 7.71 -18.87
N SER A 8 -6.40 7.78 -19.06
CA SER A 8 -7.17 9.03 -19.00
C SER A 8 -8.18 8.97 -17.86
N GLU A 9 -8.10 9.98 -16.99
CA GLU A 9 -8.99 10.15 -15.85
C GLU A 9 -10.43 10.42 -16.30
N GLU A 10 -10.62 11.13 -17.41
CA GLU A 10 -11.94 11.39 -18.00
C GLU A 10 -12.59 10.09 -18.51
N VAL A 11 -11.83 9.21 -19.16
CA VAL A 11 -12.31 7.89 -19.57
C VAL A 11 -12.67 7.05 -18.34
N ASN A 12 -11.85 7.08 -17.30
CA ASN A 12 -12.10 6.32 -16.07
C ASN A 12 -13.37 6.79 -15.33
N LEU A 13 -13.63 8.10 -15.30
CA LEU A 13 -14.84 8.69 -14.72
C LEU A 13 -16.09 8.41 -15.56
N LEU A 14 -16.02 8.57 -16.88
CA LEU A 14 -17.17 8.27 -17.74
C LEU A 14 -17.52 6.78 -17.71
N ALA A 15 -16.52 5.91 -17.71
CA ALA A 15 -16.73 4.47 -17.61
C ALA A 15 -17.42 4.09 -16.29
N SER A 16 -17.06 4.69 -15.16
CA SER A 16 -17.68 4.39 -13.86
C SER A 16 -19.14 4.83 -13.80
N ILE A 17 -19.44 6.02 -14.31
CA ILE A 17 -20.81 6.56 -14.38
C ILE A 17 -21.69 5.68 -15.27
N VAL A 18 -21.21 5.31 -16.47
CA VAL A 18 -21.95 4.43 -17.37
C VAL A 18 -22.17 3.05 -16.73
N ALA A 19 -21.13 2.49 -16.09
CA ALA A 19 -21.21 1.18 -15.44
C ALA A 19 -22.28 1.12 -14.34
N LYS A 20 -22.35 2.15 -13.48
CA LYS A 20 -23.39 2.20 -12.43
C LYS A 20 -24.76 2.52 -13.00
N SER A 21 -24.86 3.52 -13.88
CA SER A 21 -26.17 3.99 -14.37
C SER A 21 -26.85 3.04 -15.36
N LYS A 22 -26.09 2.35 -16.22
CA LYS A 22 -26.65 1.47 -17.26
C LYS A 22 -26.63 -0.01 -16.88
N PHE A 23 -25.63 -0.43 -16.11
CA PHE A 23 -25.38 -1.84 -15.84
C PHE A 23 -25.48 -2.21 -14.36
N ASN A 24 -25.77 -1.24 -13.48
CA ASN A 24 -25.93 -1.43 -12.04
C ASN A 24 -24.78 -2.23 -11.40
N VAL A 25 -23.54 -1.93 -11.81
CA VAL A 25 -22.36 -2.64 -11.30
C VAL A 25 -22.19 -2.41 -9.80
N GLY A 26 -22.09 -3.49 -9.04
CA GLY A 26 -22.03 -3.42 -7.57
C GLY A 26 -20.84 -2.62 -7.01
N LYS A 27 -19.63 -2.85 -7.53
CA LYS A 27 -18.39 -2.16 -7.11
C LYS A 27 -17.61 -1.59 -8.29
N VAL A 28 -17.15 -0.36 -8.19
CA VAL A 28 -16.31 0.33 -9.18
C VAL A 28 -15.10 0.96 -8.49
N VAL A 29 -13.92 0.66 -9.01
CA VAL A 29 -12.64 1.24 -8.58
C VAL A 29 -12.05 2.03 -9.74
N CYS A 30 -11.66 3.28 -9.51
CA CYS A 30 -11.10 4.16 -10.55
C CYS A 30 -9.73 4.69 -10.17
N ARG A 31 -8.81 4.73 -11.15
CA ARG A 31 -7.57 5.50 -11.05
C ARG A 31 -7.86 6.97 -11.38
N LEU A 32 -7.54 7.88 -10.45
CA LEU A 32 -7.60 9.33 -10.66
C LEU A 32 -6.33 9.99 -10.13
N ILE A 33 -5.71 10.84 -10.95
CA ILE A 33 -4.49 11.57 -10.61
C ILE A 33 -4.86 13.05 -10.42
N GLY A 34 -4.38 13.67 -9.34
CA GLY A 34 -4.59 15.09 -9.06
C GLY A 34 -5.82 15.40 -8.18
N SER A 35 -5.65 16.40 -7.31
CA SER A 35 -6.65 16.78 -6.29
C SER A 35 -7.97 17.30 -6.85
N ASP A 36 -7.96 17.79 -8.09
CA ASP A 36 -9.16 18.37 -8.70
C ASP A 36 -10.16 17.27 -9.06
N TYR A 37 -9.69 16.12 -9.55
CA TYR A 37 -10.54 14.99 -9.86
C TYR A 37 -11.13 14.34 -8.61
N GLU A 38 -10.43 14.34 -7.47
CA GLU A 38 -10.99 13.87 -6.20
C GLU A 38 -12.22 14.71 -5.81
N LYS A 39 -12.13 16.04 -5.89
CA LYS A 39 -13.28 16.93 -5.60
C LYS A 39 -14.40 16.75 -6.61
N ILE A 40 -14.07 16.76 -7.90
CA ILE A 40 -15.03 16.59 -8.99
C ILE A 40 -15.75 15.24 -8.87
N SER A 41 -15.04 14.18 -8.46
CA SER A 41 -15.63 12.86 -8.30
C SER A 41 -16.62 12.77 -7.16
N GLN A 42 -16.42 13.53 -6.07
CA GLN A 42 -17.40 13.62 -4.97
C GLN A 42 -18.71 14.25 -5.44
N ASP A 43 -18.62 15.22 -6.35
CA ASP A 43 -19.79 15.92 -6.89
C ASP A 43 -20.48 15.19 -8.06
N ILE A 44 -19.70 14.54 -8.94
CA ILE A 44 -20.18 14.01 -10.22
C ILE A 44 -20.25 12.48 -10.24
N ALA A 45 -19.40 11.80 -9.47
CA ALA A 45 -19.18 10.37 -9.56
C ALA A 45 -19.62 9.62 -8.29
N SER A 46 -20.87 9.83 -7.88
CA SER A 46 -21.56 8.97 -6.88
C SER A 46 -21.56 7.47 -7.24
N GLY A 47 -21.15 7.12 -8.46
CA GLY A 47 -20.94 5.76 -8.93
C GLY A 47 -19.54 5.17 -8.70
N VAL A 48 -18.58 5.91 -8.15
CA VAL A 48 -17.26 5.33 -7.82
C VAL A 48 -17.23 4.98 -6.35
N ASP A 49 -16.97 3.71 -6.04
CA ASP A 49 -16.89 3.24 -4.66
C ASP A 49 -15.49 3.47 -4.07
N TYR A 50 -14.44 3.41 -4.91
CA TYR A 50 -13.05 3.62 -4.48
C TYR A 50 -12.23 4.38 -5.51
N PHE A 51 -11.42 5.33 -5.04
CA PHE A 51 -10.43 6.05 -5.83
C PHE A 51 -9.03 5.58 -5.49
N ILE A 52 -8.22 5.37 -6.53
CA ILE A 52 -6.79 5.11 -6.41
C ILE A 52 -6.08 6.32 -7.01
N ASN A 53 -5.38 7.08 -6.18
CA ASN A 53 -4.46 8.11 -6.61
C ASN A 53 -3.02 7.60 -6.39
N PRO A 54 -2.33 7.15 -7.46
CA PRO A 54 -0.99 6.60 -7.35
C PRO A 54 0.02 7.59 -6.76
N GLU A 55 -0.11 8.89 -7.05
CA GLU A 55 0.82 9.90 -6.54
C GLU A 55 0.70 10.05 -5.02
N ASN A 56 -0.52 10.05 -4.50
CA ASN A 56 -0.77 10.08 -3.06
C ASN A 56 -0.21 8.80 -2.40
N LEU A 57 -0.47 7.63 -2.98
CA LEU A 57 0.05 6.36 -2.46
C LEU A 57 1.58 6.34 -2.39
N ILE A 58 2.25 6.76 -3.47
CA ILE A 58 3.71 6.86 -3.52
C ILE A 58 4.24 7.88 -2.51
N THR A 59 3.55 9.02 -2.37
CA THR A 59 3.93 10.07 -1.43
C THR A 59 3.84 9.59 0.02
N GLU A 60 2.77 8.90 0.37
CA GLU A 60 2.62 8.34 1.72
C GLU A 60 3.67 7.26 2.00
N GLU A 61 3.95 6.36 1.04
CA GLU A 61 5.01 5.35 1.18
C GLU A 61 6.39 5.99 1.43
N ILE A 62 6.75 7.01 0.64
CA ILE A 62 8.01 7.73 0.83
C ILE A 62 8.05 8.39 2.21
N LYS A 63 6.94 9.00 2.67
CA LYS A 63 6.87 9.59 4.01
C LYS A 63 7.08 8.53 5.08
N GLU A 64 6.48 7.34 4.97
CA GLU A 64 6.67 6.27 5.96
C GLU A 64 8.14 5.83 6.05
N LEU A 65 8.80 5.65 4.91
CA LEU A 65 10.23 5.33 4.86
C LEU A 65 11.10 6.40 5.53
N LEU A 66 10.74 7.69 5.38
CA LEU A 66 11.43 8.79 6.06
C LEU A 66 11.24 8.77 7.59
N HIS A 67 10.08 8.35 8.09
CA HIS A 67 9.84 8.22 9.54
C HIS A 67 10.60 7.03 10.16
N HIS A 68 10.97 6.04 9.36
CA HIS A 68 11.61 4.80 9.81
C HIS A 68 12.94 4.55 9.08
N PRO A 69 13.99 5.33 9.37
CA PRO A 69 15.27 5.21 8.68
C PRO A 69 15.89 3.82 8.88
N GLY A 70 16.29 3.20 7.77
CA GLY A 70 16.87 1.84 7.75
C GLY A 70 15.85 0.72 7.51
N SER A 71 14.56 1.04 7.46
CA SER A 71 13.54 0.18 6.87
C SER A 71 13.61 0.23 5.34
N LEU A 72 13.22 -0.87 4.71
CA LEU A 72 13.08 -0.98 3.25
C LEU A 72 11.64 -0.87 2.80
N GLU A 73 10.74 -1.40 3.61
CA GLU A 73 9.32 -1.46 3.35
C GLU A 73 8.61 -1.59 4.69
N ILE A 74 7.48 -0.90 4.81
CA ILE A 74 6.62 -0.94 5.98
C ILE A 74 5.23 -1.28 5.48
N LEU A 75 4.69 -2.39 5.96
CA LEU A 75 3.34 -2.81 5.61
C LEU A 75 2.48 -2.81 6.86
N ASP A 76 1.40 -2.02 6.79
CA ASP A 76 0.40 -1.91 7.84
C ASP A 76 -0.73 -2.90 7.62
N PHE A 77 -1.01 -3.68 8.66
CA PHE A 77 -2.08 -4.66 8.68
C PHE A 77 -3.04 -4.38 9.84
N VAL A 78 -4.31 -4.72 9.62
CA VAL A 78 -5.36 -4.72 10.64
C VAL A 78 -5.47 -3.36 11.35
N ASP A 79 -5.77 -2.30 10.59
CA ASP A 79 -5.95 -0.93 11.11
C ASP A 79 -4.77 -0.49 12.01
N ASN A 80 -3.53 -0.67 11.52
CA ASN A 80 -2.27 -0.36 12.21
C ASN A 80 -1.99 -1.15 13.50
N ARG A 81 -2.71 -2.25 13.76
CA ARG A 81 -2.44 -3.11 14.92
C ARG A 81 -1.27 -4.07 14.72
N LEU A 82 -0.85 -4.28 13.48
CA LEU A 82 0.32 -5.09 13.13
C LEU A 82 1.10 -4.39 12.02
N LYS A 83 2.42 -4.28 12.20
CA LYS A 83 3.33 -3.75 11.20
C LYS A 83 4.33 -4.83 10.80
N LEU A 84 4.54 -5.00 9.50
CA LEU A 84 5.65 -5.77 8.96
C LEU A 84 6.70 -4.78 8.49
N VAL A 85 7.93 -4.95 8.96
CA VAL A 85 9.05 -4.08 8.61
C VAL A 85 10.13 -4.93 7.96
N SER A 86 10.51 -4.57 6.74
CA SER A 86 11.65 -5.16 6.04
C SER A 86 12.92 -4.36 6.33
N VAL A 87 14.03 -5.05 6.58
CA VAL A 87 15.33 -4.42 6.89
C VAL A 87 16.46 -5.17 6.20
N TYR A 88 17.51 -4.45 5.80
CA TYR A 88 18.75 -5.08 5.33
C TYR A 88 19.60 -5.58 6.49
N ALA A 89 19.92 -6.88 6.45
CA ALA A 89 20.89 -7.48 7.34
C ALA A 89 22.32 -7.10 6.89
N LYS A 90 22.94 -6.14 7.58
CA LYS A 90 24.34 -5.72 7.33
C LYS A 90 25.31 -6.70 7.99
N GLU A 91 26.48 -6.94 7.38
CA GLU A 91 27.49 -7.90 7.90
C GLU A 91 27.85 -7.69 9.39
N SER A 92 27.91 -6.44 9.85
CA SER A 92 28.18 -6.08 11.25
C SER A 92 26.93 -6.03 12.14
N GLY A 93 25.78 -6.48 11.63
CA GLY A 93 24.48 -6.41 12.28
C GLY A 93 24.29 -7.50 13.33
N LEU A 94 23.53 -7.17 14.38
CA LEU A 94 23.27 -8.04 15.54
C LEU A 94 22.74 -9.44 15.17
N LEU A 95 21.95 -9.51 14.10
CA LEU A 95 21.23 -10.73 13.69
C LEU A 95 21.98 -11.57 12.65
N VAL A 96 23.08 -11.05 12.07
CA VAL A 96 23.82 -11.79 11.03
C VAL A 96 24.59 -12.96 11.65
N GLY A 97 24.49 -14.12 10.98
CA GLY A 97 25.11 -15.37 11.46
C GLY A 97 24.40 -16.03 12.64
N LYS A 98 23.23 -15.54 13.04
CA LYS A 98 22.41 -16.11 14.12
C LYS A 98 21.29 -16.99 13.57
N GLN A 99 20.85 -17.96 14.36
CA GLN A 99 19.71 -18.79 14.00
C GLN A 99 18.41 -18.05 14.30
N ILE A 100 17.39 -18.21 13.46
CA ILE A 100 16.08 -17.55 13.66
C ILE A 100 15.47 -17.87 15.03
N ARG A 101 15.67 -19.09 15.54
CA ARG A 101 15.18 -19.50 16.87
C ARG A 101 15.77 -18.68 18.03
N GLU A 102 16.95 -18.07 17.82
CA GLU A 102 17.68 -17.27 18.81
C GLU A 102 17.22 -15.80 18.80
N LEU A 103 16.28 -15.42 17.93
CA LEU A 103 15.79 -14.04 17.81
C LEU A 103 15.35 -13.44 19.15
N ARG A 104 14.65 -14.24 19.96
CA ARG A 104 14.14 -13.82 21.27
C ARG A 104 15.25 -13.55 22.28
N ASP A 105 16.41 -14.19 22.12
CA ASP A 105 17.57 -13.97 22.98
C ASP A 105 18.25 -12.65 22.62
N HIS A 106 18.15 -12.22 21.36
CA HIS A 106 18.73 -10.97 20.86
C HIS A 106 17.80 -9.75 20.96
N LEU A 107 16.48 -9.96 20.99
CA LEU A 107 15.45 -8.91 21.12
C LEU A 107 14.42 -9.27 22.20
N PRO A 108 14.83 -9.35 23.49
CA PRO A 108 13.97 -9.85 24.56
C PRO A 108 12.79 -8.92 24.89
N ASP A 109 12.95 -7.62 24.66
CA ASP A 109 11.95 -6.59 25.01
C ASP A 109 10.84 -6.44 23.96
N TYR A 110 10.95 -7.13 22.82
CA TYR A 110 10.03 -6.98 21.68
C TYR A 110 9.33 -8.30 21.34
N GLU A 111 8.01 -8.24 21.19
CA GLU A 111 7.24 -9.37 20.68
C GLU A 111 7.28 -9.39 19.14
N THR A 112 8.36 -9.94 18.59
CA THR A 112 8.63 -9.96 17.14
C THR A 112 8.86 -11.37 16.60
N ARG A 113 8.62 -11.56 15.29
CA ARG A 113 8.86 -12.80 14.54
C ARG A 113 9.36 -12.45 13.15
N ILE A 114 10.14 -13.35 12.56
CA ILE A 114 10.59 -13.25 11.16
C ILE A 114 9.64 -14.09 10.29
N PRO A 115 8.72 -13.47 9.53
CA PRO A 115 7.77 -14.22 8.69
C PRO A 115 8.37 -14.62 7.33
N ALA A 116 9.35 -13.88 6.84
CA ALA A 116 9.98 -14.09 5.54
C ALA A 116 11.44 -13.60 5.56
N ILE A 117 12.28 -14.18 4.72
CA ILE A 117 13.64 -13.73 4.43
C ILE A 117 13.80 -13.79 2.92
N TYR A 118 14.23 -12.68 2.32
CA TYR A 118 14.60 -12.61 0.91
C TYR A 118 16.12 -12.59 0.78
N ARG A 119 16.68 -13.39 -0.13
CA ARG A 119 18.13 -13.51 -0.35
C ARG A 119 18.42 -13.66 -1.84
N ASP A 120 19.35 -12.85 -2.35
CA ASP A 120 19.84 -12.94 -3.73
C ASP A 120 18.71 -12.93 -4.80
N GLU A 121 17.70 -12.07 -4.60
CA GLU A 121 16.50 -11.88 -5.45
C GLU A 121 15.42 -12.98 -5.37
N GLU A 122 15.51 -13.94 -4.43
CA GLU A 122 14.43 -14.89 -4.08
C GLU A 122 13.82 -14.65 -2.69
#